data_AF-A0A552HIY1-F1
#
_entry.id   AF-A0A552HIY1-F1
#
_cell.length_a   1.000
_cell.length_b   1.000
_cell.length_c   1.000
_cell.angle_alpha   90.00
_cell.angle_beta   90.00
_cell.angle_gamma   90.00
#
_symmetry.space_group_name_H-M   'P 1'
#
loop_
_entity.id
_entity.type
_entity.pdbx_description
1 polymer ?
#
loop_
_entity_poly.entity_id
_entity_poly.type
_entity_poly.pdbx_seq_one_letter_code
_entity_poly.pdbx_strand_id
1 'polypeptide(L)' 'TSQNCSNCDQKVPKSLSTRTHVCPHCGYVEDRDINAAINILKKGLSTVGHTETNTFGERFPLVNVG' A
#
# COMPACT_ATOMS: atom_id res chain seq x y z
N THR A 1 -10.06 -6.13 4.25
CA THR A 1 -8.99 -7.16 4.17
C THR A 1 -8.07 -6.82 3.02
N SER A 2 -6.76 -6.70 3.25
CA SER A 2 -5.83 -6.26 2.21
C SER A 2 -5.82 -7.25 1.04
N GLN A 3 -6.18 -6.76 -0.14
CA GLN A 3 -6.12 -7.52 -1.40
C GLN A 3 -4.74 -7.40 -2.04
N ASN A 4 -3.90 -6.45 -1.61
CA ASN A 4 -2.57 -6.27 -2.18
C ASN A 4 -1.57 -7.21 -1.50
N CYS A 5 -0.72 -7.82 -2.32
CA CYS A 5 0.44 -8.56 -1.84
C CYS A 5 1.43 -7.60 -1.23
N SER A 6 1.82 -7.81 0.02
CA SER A 6 2.81 -6.98 0.69
C SER A 6 4.22 -7.14 0.11
N ASN A 7 4.49 -8.15 -0.72
CA ASN A 7 5.80 -8.37 -1.33
C ASN A 7 5.97 -7.68 -2.69
N CYS A 8 4.95 -7.74 -3.55
CA CYS A 8 5.03 -7.24 -4.93
C CYS A 8 3.95 -6.22 -5.29
N ASP A 9 3.14 -5.79 -4.32
CA ASP A 9 2.07 -4.78 -4.42
C ASP A 9 0.91 -5.09 -5.39
N GLN A 10 0.98 -6.22 -6.10
CA GLN A 10 -0.08 -6.71 -6.99
C GLN A 10 -1.35 -7.09 -6.22
N LYS A 11 -2.49 -6.81 -6.84
CA LYS A 11 -3.81 -7.12 -6.29
C LYS A 11 -4.15 -8.60 -6.51
N VAL A 12 -4.42 -9.31 -5.43
CA VAL A 12 -4.81 -10.72 -5.41
C VAL A 12 -6.25 -10.81 -4.90
N PRO A 13 -7.26 -10.77 -5.78
CA PRO A 13 -8.67 -10.81 -5.40
C PRO A 13 -9.03 -12.13 -4.73
N LYS A 14 -9.58 -12.05 -3.52
CA LYS A 14 -10.03 -13.21 -2.72
C LYS A 14 -11.18 -12.86 -1.78
N SER A 15 -11.94 -13.88 -1.39
CA SER A 15 -13.03 -13.74 -0.42
C SER A 15 -12.51 -13.51 1.01
N LEU A 16 -13.38 -12.98 1.87
CA LEU A 16 -13.09 -12.81 3.31
C LEU A 16 -12.89 -14.13 4.06
N SER A 17 -13.32 -15.25 3.49
CA SER A 17 -13.15 -16.58 4.08
C SER A 17 -11.74 -17.15 3.89
N THR A 18 -11.00 -16.70 2.86
CA THR A 18 -9.62 -17.15 2.63
C THR A 18 -8.71 -16.57 3.71
N ARG A 19 -8.10 -17.42 4.55
CA ARG A 19 -7.17 -17.02 5.63
C ARG A 19 -5.72 -16.94 5.18
N THR A 20 -5.31 -17.73 4.20
CA THR A 20 -3.96 -17.70 3.63
C THR A 20 -3.87 -16.70 2.47
N HIS A 21 -2.87 -15.83 2.48
CA HIS A 21 -2.44 -15.06 1.33
C HIS A 21 -1.47 -15.89 0.49
N VAL A 22 -1.85 -16.22 -0.75
CA VAL A 22 -0.97 -16.82 -1.75
C VAL A 22 -0.94 -15.87 -2.93
N CYS A 23 0.23 -15.32 -3.23
CA CYS A 23 0.39 -14.40 -4.35
C CYS A 23 0.83 -15.15 -5.61
N PRO A 24 0.00 -15.23 -6.67
CA PRO A 24 0.37 -15.90 -7.91
C PRO A 24 1.43 -15.14 -8.72
N HIS A 25 1.67 -13.86 -8.40
CA HIS A 25 2.61 -13.01 -9.14
C HIS A 25 4.05 -13.14 -8.67
N CYS A 26 4.27 -13.40 -7.38
CA CYS A 26 5.61 -13.49 -6.79
C CYS A 26 5.85 -14.71 -5.91
N GLY A 27 4.84 -15.58 -5.74
CA GLY A 27 4.95 -16.78 -4.90
C GLY A 27 4.90 -16.53 -3.40
N TYR A 28 4.64 -15.30 -2.94
CA TYR A 28 4.56 -14.99 -1.51
C TYR A 28 3.38 -15.71 -0.83
N VAL A 29 3.67 -16.45 0.25
CA VAL A 29 2.68 -17.20 1.03
C VAL A 29 2.79 -16.83 2.49
N GLU A 30 1.70 -16.31 3.08
CA GLU A 30 1.65 -15.93 4.49
C GLU A 30 0.19 -15.86 4.98
N ASP A 31 -0.06 -15.73 6.27
CA ASP A 31 -1.39 -15.36 6.78
C ASP A 31 -1.84 -13.99 6.22
N ARG A 32 -3.14 -13.90 5.93
CA ARG A 32 -3.75 -12.71 5.35
C ARG A 32 -3.72 -11.50 6.28
N ASP A 33 -3.87 -11.72 7.57
CA ASP A 33 -3.90 -10.65 8.56
C ASP A 33 -2.45 -10.13 8.77
N ILE A 34 -1.44 -11.00 8.70
CA ILE A 34 -0.02 -10.60 8.62
C ILE A 34 0.27 -9.79 7.35
N ASN A 35 -0.12 -10.28 6.16
CA ASN A 35 0.02 -9.54 4.90
C ASN A 35 -0.66 -8.17 4.97
N ALA A 36 -1.82 -8.07 5.62
CA ALA A 36 -2.50 -6.80 5.83
C ALA A 36 -1.73 -5.87 6.77
N ALA A 37 -1.19 -6.37 7.88
CA ALA A 37 -0.37 -5.59 8.82
C ALA A 37 0.88 -5.00 8.15
N ILE A 38 1.57 -5.79 7.31
CA ILE A 38 2.73 -5.31 6.55
C ILE A 38 2.34 -4.18 5.59
N ASN A 39 1.22 -4.32 4.88
CA ASN A 39 0.71 -3.25 4.00
C ASN A 39 0.38 -1.97 4.79
N ILE A 40 -0.18 -2.09 5.99
CA ILE A 40 -0.47 -0.93 6.87
C ILE A 40 0.85 -0.29 7.33
N LEU A 41 1.83 -1.08 7.76
CA LEU A 41 3.16 -0.60 8.14
C LEU A 41 3.82 0.15 6.98
N LYS A 42 3.84 -0.43 5.77
CA LYS A 42 4.37 0.22 4.57
C LYS A 42 3.69 1.55 4.28
N LYS A 43 2.36 1.62 4.41
CA LYS A 43 1.61 2.88 4.25
C LYS A 43 1.99 3.90 5.32
N GLY A 44 2.05 3.51 6.60
CA GLY A 44 2.48 4.37 7.69
C GLY A 44 3.89 4.93 7.48
N LEU A 45 4.81 4.09 6.99
CA LEU A 45 6.17 4.51 6.63
C LEU A 45 6.23 5.37 5.35
N SER A 46 5.29 5.22 4.41
CA SER A 46 5.21 6.13 3.25
C SER A 46 4.66 7.51 3.62
N THR A 47 3.82 7.61 4.66
CA THR A 47 3.23 8.87 5.11
C THR A 47 4.23 9.78 5.84
N VAL A 48 5.29 9.25 6.43
CA VAL A 48 6.37 10.07 7.03
C VAL A 48 7.24 10.81 6.00
N GLY A 49 6.99 10.63 4.70
CA GLY A 49 7.60 11.41 3.62
C GLY A 49 6.91 12.74 3.31
N HIS A 50 5.67 12.96 3.76
CA HIS A 50 5.11 14.30 3.80
C HIS A 50 5.56 14.94 5.11
N THR A 51 6.81 15.36 5.15
CA THR A 51 7.16 16.49 5.99
C THR A 51 6.26 17.62 5.48
N GLU A 52 5.19 17.92 6.21
CA GLU A 52 4.47 19.16 6.02
C GLU A 52 5.49 20.26 6.32
N THR A 53 6.21 20.71 5.30
CA THR A 53 6.84 22.02 5.31
C THR A 53 5.68 22.99 5.37
N ASN A 54 5.29 23.31 6.58
CA ASN A 54 4.47 24.44 6.97
C ASN A 54 5.22 25.75 6.62
N THR A 55 5.48 25.94 5.32
CA THR A 55 5.77 27.23 4.72
C THR A 55 4.42 27.82 4.28
N PHE A 56 4.02 28.87 4.98
CA PHE A 56 2.84 29.65 4.69
C PHE A 56 2.95 30.25 3.26
N GLY A 57 2.14 29.73 2.33
CA GLY A 57 2.14 30.10 0.89
C GLY A 57 2.87 29.05 0.06
N GLU A 58 2.30 28.42 -0.97
CA GLU A 58 1.37 28.94 -1.97
C GLU A 58 0.43 27.84 -2.51
N ARG A 59 -0.76 28.28 -2.91
CA ARG A 59 -1.70 27.61 -3.81
C ARG A 59 -1.01 27.40 -5.17
N PHE A 60 -1.16 26.25 -5.85
CA PHE A 60 -1.67 26.15 -7.24
C PHE A 60 -1.77 24.68 -7.72
N PRO A 61 -2.77 24.34 -8.56
CA PRO A 61 -3.03 22.99 -9.04
C PRO A 61 -2.22 22.67 -10.31
N LEU A 62 -2.17 21.38 -10.62
CA LEU A 62 -1.66 20.70 -11.80
C LEU A 62 -1.45 21.56 -13.07
N VAL A 63 -0.21 21.66 -13.58
CA VAL A 63 0.04 21.77 -15.03
C VAL A 63 1.32 21.03 -15.39
N ASN A 64 1.18 20.06 -16.30
CA ASN A 64 2.24 19.51 -17.14
C ASN A 64 2.42 20.49 -18.32
N VAL A 65 3.63 21.04 -18.53
CA VAL A 65 3.96 21.78 -19.77
C VAL A 65 5.13 21.07 -20.44
N GLY A 66 4.83 20.45 -21.58
CA GLY A 66 5.76 20.32 -22.70
C GLY A 66 5.51 21.45 -23.69
#